data_AF-W7MPJ3-F1
#
_entry.id   AF-W7MPJ3-F1
#
_cell.length_a   1.000
_cell.length_b   1.000
_cell.length_c   1.000
_cell.angle_alpha   90.00
_cell.angle_beta   90.00
_cell.angle_gamma   90.00
#
_symmetry.space_group_name_H-M   'P 1'
#
loop_
_entity.id
_entity.type
_entity.pdbx_description
1 polymer ?
#
loop_
_entity_poly.entity_id
_entity_poly.type
_entity_poly.pdbx_seq_one_letter_code
_entity_poly.pdbx_strand_id
1 'polypeptide(L)'
;MSIHAAADLSDAALGGPIRIKDEYFIDNYNRVLSLRGLNISGASKLPTEPNGLSHLDHGFYENHRIVTFVGRPFPLEDAPLHFRRLQAWGAPFVRLLVTWESIGHAGPEPEDLDTEYIDYLRQLIELMPEYGIKCFVCAHQDVWSRYSGGSGAPGWTFEVVGLDIEAFTDTGAAYVHSQDEKKRASEPPNPREPGGPFLWPSGYQKLAASTMATLFWAGDALAPNLKCRRKKDAGDEVSAQQFLQDACVEAFGRLADEVSHLEACIGFEPMNEPHRGLVNLHHFHFWNYDTDLHIGHCPSLAQALALGSGYAQDVDYYVKTWPFPTRVSHKSRIDPKGRSAWLSLNDQPIGHGRGMGECLWRAHGVWEWDEKKKTARIRDDDYFEVDHRPGREGMPIKWYNDCYAPFLQKFTERVSRKKARQFSFIEPVPNEFIPPWPTQDRDNKKWLQRKYAEKEVIKVPRPTNFVYAPHLLRILTVLFNKSHSWMSRPTSKGLTRGMFVLNALYFWCRGTSDTITERSLATIVKYGKKSLGKVPMVIGEIGPLVRYQIRQKLSAQAATTRNAI
;
A
#
# COMPACT_ATOMS: atom_id res chain seq x y z
N MET A 1 14.25 6.97 43.15
CA MET A 1 14.20 6.22 41.87
C MET A 1 12.92 6.63 41.18
N SER A 2 12.99 7.18 39.97
CA SER A 2 11.81 7.40 39.15
C SER A 2 11.15 6.04 38.86
N ILE A 3 9.90 5.85 39.29
CA ILE A 3 9.15 4.61 39.05
C ILE A 3 8.49 4.75 37.68
N HIS A 4 9.15 4.22 36.65
CA HIS A 4 8.58 4.15 35.31
C HIS A 4 7.66 2.93 35.19
N ALA A 5 6.57 3.09 34.45
CA ALA A 5 5.69 1.97 34.13
C ALA A 5 6.42 0.95 33.23
N ALA A 6 6.08 -0.34 33.32
CA ALA A 6 6.72 -1.37 32.49
C ALA A 6 6.47 -1.20 30.97
N ALA A 7 5.45 -0.44 30.61
CA ALA A 7 5.10 -0.11 29.22
C ALA A 7 5.62 1.27 28.79
N ASP A 8 6.37 1.98 29.63
CA ASP A 8 6.94 3.29 29.29
C ASP A 8 8.11 3.11 28.30
N LEU A 9 7.93 3.61 27.07
CA LEU A 9 8.95 3.59 26.02
C LEU A 9 9.71 4.93 25.92
N SER A 10 9.59 5.84 26.89
CA SER A 10 10.44 7.04 26.92
C SER A 10 11.92 6.67 27.08
N ASP A 11 12.82 7.49 26.53
CA ASP A 11 14.26 7.33 26.68
C ASP A 11 14.68 7.45 28.16
N ALA A 12 13.93 8.20 28.97
CA ALA A 12 14.09 8.22 30.43
C ALA A 12 13.91 6.82 31.05
N ALA A 13 12.87 6.09 30.63
CA ALA A 13 12.59 4.72 31.10
C ALA A 13 13.51 3.65 30.49
N LEU A 14 13.98 3.88 29.25
CA LEU A 14 14.82 2.95 28.49
C LEU A 14 16.33 3.19 28.69
N GLY A 15 16.70 4.28 29.36
CA GLY A 15 18.10 4.71 29.53
C GLY A 15 18.72 5.22 28.23
N GLY A 16 17.88 5.59 27.27
CA GLY A 16 18.24 6.00 25.93
C GLY A 16 17.45 5.29 24.83
N PRO A 17 17.77 5.60 23.58
CA PRO A 17 17.01 5.16 22.41
C PRO A 17 17.15 3.65 22.09
N ILE A 18 16.13 3.10 21.42
CA ILE A 18 16.03 1.67 21.04
C ILE A 18 17.11 1.29 20.01
N ARG A 19 17.69 0.09 20.13
CA ARG A 19 18.65 -0.49 19.18
C ARG A 19 18.19 -1.87 18.72
N ILE A 20 18.71 -2.32 17.59
CA ILE A 20 18.50 -3.67 17.08
C ILE A 20 19.74 -4.51 17.38
N LYS A 21 19.54 -5.69 17.97
CA LYS A 21 20.57 -6.72 18.10
C LYS A 21 19.99 -8.05 17.63
N ASP A 22 20.56 -8.56 16.54
CA ASP A 22 20.07 -9.75 15.83
C ASP A 22 18.58 -9.64 15.46
N GLU A 23 17.71 -10.40 16.13
CA GLU A 23 16.26 -10.43 15.89
C GLU A 23 15.44 -9.64 16.93
N TYR A 24 16.10 -8.97 17.88
CA TYR A 24 15.45 -8.32 19.02
C TYR A 24 15.65 -6.82 19.04
N PHE A 25 14.61 -6.10 19.49
CA PHE A 25 14.71 -4.72 19.93
C PHE A 25 15.25 -4.70 21.36
N ILE A 26 16.30 -3.92 21.60
CA ILE A 26 16.95 -3.80 22.91
C ILE A 26 17.01 -2.35 23.34
N ASP A 27 16.94 -2.13 24.65
CA ASP A 27 17.20 -0.83 25.25
C ASP A 27 18.66 -0.67 25.70
N ASN A 28 18.97 0.42 26.41
CA ASN A 28 20.32 0.68 26.91
C ASN A 28 20.71 -0.20 28.10
N TYR A 29 19.72 -0.79 28.78
CA TYR A 29 19.90 -1.76 29.86
C TYR A 29 19.97 -3.22 29.36
N ASN A 30 20.03 -3.44 28.04
CA ASN A 30 20.02 -4.76 27.39
C ASN A 30 18.75 -5.59 27.67
N ARG A 31 17.63 -4.96 28.03
CA ARG A 31 16.32 -5.63 28.11
C ARG A 31 15.76 -5.81 26.70
N VAL A 32 15.13 -6.95 26.46
CA VAL A 32 14.42 -7.22 25.21
C VAL A 32 13.05 -6.54 25.24
N LEU A 33 12.79 -5.67 24.28
CA LEU A 33 11.55 -4.91 24.16
C LEU A 33 10.55 -5.66 23.27
N SER A 34 9.32 -5.80 23.77
CA SER A 34 8.17 -6.30 23.00
C SER A 34 7.28 -5.12 22.63
N LEU A 35 7.48 -4.54 21.44
CA LEU A 35 6.70 -3.41 20.96
C LEU A 35 5.26 -3.83 20.66
N ARG A 36 4.28 -3.17 21.29
CA ARG A 36 2.85 -3.43 21.09
C ARG A 36 2.11 -2.10 20.98
N GLY A 37 1.23 -2.04 19.99
CA GLY A 37 0.77 -0.75 19.52
C GLY A 37 -0.49 -0.77 18.69
N LEU A 38 -0.89 0.42 18.25
CA LEU A 38 -2.04 0.66 17.40
C LEU A 38 -1.67 1.53 16.19
N ASN A 39 -2.45 1.37 15.12
CA ASN A 39 -2.44 2.27 13.97
C ASN A 39 -3.23 3.53 14.33
N ILE A 40 -2.65 4.71 14.08
CA ILE A 40 -3.28 6.01 14.36
C ILE A 40 -3.08 6.91 13.13
N SER A 41 -4.12 7.37 12.44
CA SER A 41 -5.51 6.91 12.46
C SER A 41 -5.98 6.72 11.01
N GLY A 42 -7.00 5.90 10.79
CA GLY A 42 -7.70 5.88 9.49
C GLY A 42 -8.28 7.24 9.10
N ALA A 43 -8.46 8.15 10.07
CA ALA A 43 -8.85 9.54 9.83
C ALA A 43 -7.77 10.35 9.09
N SER A 44 -6.49 9.97 9.19
CA SER A 44 -5.38 10.63 8.48
C SER A 44 -5.38 10.37 6.96
N LYS A 45 -6.28 9.49 6.48
CA LYS A 45 -6.40 9.17 5.05
C LYS A 45 -7.13 10.25 4.26
N LEU A 46 -7.85 11.14 4.93
CA LEU A 46 -8.74 12.12 4.34
C LEU A 46 -8.44 13.53 4.88
N PRO A 47 -8.56 14.58 4.06
CA PRO A 47 -8.31 15.95 4.50
C PRO A 47 -9.29 16.42 5.59
N THR A 48 -8.86 17.40 6.37
CA THR A 48 -9.69 18.12 7.34
C THR A 48 -10.58 19.13 6.63
N GLU A 49 -10.00 19.97 5.77
CA GLU A 49 -10.74 20.94 4.97
C GLU A 49 -10.30 20.89 3.49
N PRO A 50 -11.26 20.82 2.54
CA PRO A 50 -12.68 20.53 2.75
C PRO A 50 -12.86 19.15 3.39
N ASN A 51 -13.99 18.93 4.09
CA ASN A 51 -14.23 17.69 4.81
C ASN A 51 -14.12 16.48 3.87
N GLY A 52 -13.03 15.73 4.00
CA GLY A 52 -12.63 14.71 3.03
C GLY A 52 -13.42 13.42 3.07
N LEU A 53 -14.54 13.36 3.81
CA LEU A 53 -15.39 12.17 3.89
C LEU A 53 -15.72 11.66 2.48
N SER A 54 -15.46 10.37 2.25
CA SER A 54 -15.50 9.76 0.92
C SER A 54 -16.86 9.82 0.21
N HIS A 55 -17.93 10.22 0.91
CA HIS A 55 -19.28 10.39 0.37
C HIS A 55 -19.63 11.84 0.02
N LEU A 56 -18.84 12.82 0.49
CA LEU A 56 -19.07 14.23 0.21
C LEU A 56 -18.39 14.60 -1.11
N ASP A 57 -19.05 15.43 -1.90
CA ASP A 57 -18.57 15.80 -3.24
C ASP A 57 -18.40 17.31 -3.46
N HIS A 58 -18.62 18.13 -2.45
CA HIS A 58 -18.51 19.58 -2.57
C HIS A 58 -17.04 19.98 -2.81
N GLY A 59 -16.70 20.39 -4.05
CA GLY A 59 -15.37 20.83 -4.44
C GLY A 59 -14.30 19.73 -4.47
N PHE A 60 -14.68 18.45 -4.58
CA PHE A 60 -13.77 17.31 -4.48
C PHE A 60 -12.65 17.32 -5.53
N TYR A 61 -13.00 17.65 -6.79
CA TYR A 61 -12.04 17.79 -7.89
C TYR A 61 -11.41 19.19 -7.94
N GLU A 62 -12.21 20.24 -7.75
CA GLU A 62 -11.77 21.64 -7.85
C GLU A 62 -10.70 22.03 -6.82
N ASN A 63 -10.78 21.47 -5.60
CA ASN A 63 -9.88 21.82 -4.50
C ASN A 63 -8.74 20.80 -4.31
N HIS A 64 -8.44 19.95 -5.30
CA HIS A 64 -7.46 18.87 -5.12
C HIS A 64 -6.03 19.33 -4.76
N ARG A 65 -5.70 20.60 -5.05
CA ARG A 65 -4.42 21.27 -4.70
C ARG A 65 -4.52 22.21 -3.51
N ILE A 66 -5.70 22.39 -2.92
CA ILE A 66 -5.96 23.30 -1.80
C ILE A 66 -6.71 22.49 -0.73
N VAL A 67 -5.96 21.60 -0.07
CA VAL A 67 -6.48 20.74 0.99
C VAL A 67 -5.58 20.85 2.21
N THR A 68 -6.15 20.81 3.42
CA THR A 68 -5.37 20.77 4.65
C THR A 68 -5.61 19.47 5.41
N PHE A 69 -4.53 18.92 5.97
CA PHE A 69 -4.56 17.76 6.84
C PHE A 69 -4.27 18.13 8.30
N VAL A 70 -4.08 19.43 8.60
CA VAL A 70 -3.90 19.93 9.96
C VAL A 70 -5.09 19.51 10.82
N GLY A 71 -4.80 19.01 12.03
CA GLY A 71 -5.81 18.42 12.91
C GLY A 71 -6.10 16.93 12.69
N ARG A 72 -5.40 16.25 11.76
CA ARG A 72 -5.40 14.78 11.64
C ARG A 72 -4.11 14.18 12.21
N PRO A 73 -4.17 13.08 13.00
CA PRO A 73 -5.30 12.19 13.24
C PRO A 73 -6.41 12.73 14.16
N PHE A 74 -6.09 13.66 15.05
CA PHE A 74 -6.99 14.37 15.96
C PHE A 74 -6.33 15.70 16.37
N PRO A 75 -7.08 16.77 16.69
CA PRO A 75 -6.52 18.06 17.09
C PRO A 75 -5.49 17.97 18.23
N LEU A 76 -4.53 18.91 18.27
CA LEU A 76 -3.48 18.93 19.31
C LEU A 76 -4.05 19.04 20.73
N GLU A 77 -5.18 19.73 20.90
CA GLU A 77 -5.91 19.83 22.18
C GLU A 77 -6.43 18.49 22.71
N ASP A 78 -6.81 17.58 21.81
CA ASP A 78 -7.29 16.24 22.15
C ASP A 78 -6.15 15.22 22.30
N ALA A 79 -4.94 15.55 21.82
CA ALA A 79 -3.80 14.65 21.84
C ALA A 79 -3.46 14.11 23.25
N PRO A 80 -3.42 14.94 24.31
CA PRO A 80 -3.24 14.46 25.69
C PRO A 80 -4.25 13.39 26.11
N LEU A 81 -5.52 13.56 25.74
CA LEU A 81 -6.58 12.61 26.09
C LEU A 81 -6.37 11.26 25.38
N HIS A 82 -6.05 11.30 24.09
CA HIS A 82 -5.81 10.09 23.30
C HIS A 82 -4.53 9.36 23.74
N PHE A 83 -3.45 10.08 24.02
CA PHE A 83 -2.21 9.49 24.52
C PHE A 83 -2.38 8.84 25.91
N ARG A 84 -3.14 9.46 26.82
CA ARG A 84 -3.51 8.80 28.10
C ARG A 84 -4.30 7.51 27.89
N ARG A 85 -5.20 7.46 26.92
CA ARG A 85 -5.93 6.21 26.58
C ARG A 85 -4.98 5.11 26.12
N LEU A 86 -4.04 5.43 25.23
CA LEU A 86 -3.04 4.46 24.75
C LEU A 86 -2.15 3.95 25.87
N GLN A 87 -1.71 4.86 26.75
CA GLN A 87 -0.93 4.53 27.94
C GLN A 87 -1.72 3.61 28.88
N ALA A 88 -2.99 3.93 29.16
CA ALA A 88 -3.86 3.12 30.01
C ALA A 88 -4.15 1.73 29.42
N TRP A 89 -4.19 1.60 28.10
CA TRP A 89 -4.34 0.31 27.41
C TRP A 89 -3.03 -0.49 27.34
N GLY A 90 -1.90 0.10 27.74
CA GLY A 90 -0.59 -0.54 27.62
C GLY A 90 -0.16 -0.74 26.17
N ALA A 91 -0.54 0.17 25.27
CA ALA A 91 -0.19 0.18 23.85
C ALA A 91 0.70 1.41 23.53
N PRO A 92 1.93 1.47 24.06
CA PRO A 92 2.83 2.63 23.95
C PRO A 92 3.49 2.77 22.57
N PHE A 93 3.22 1.86 21.63
CA PHE A 93 3.80 1.90 20.29
C PHE A 93 2.75 2.36 19.27
N VAL A 94 3.11 3.28 18.39
CA VAL A 94 2.17 3.86 17.42
C VAL A 94 2.71 3.72 16.00
N ARG A 95 1.88 3.18 15.10
CA ARG A 95 2.07 3.30 13.65
C ARG A 95 1.31 4.53 13.20
N LEU A 96 2.02 5.63 12.93
CA LEU A 96 1.43 6.91 12.56
C LEU A 96 1.22 6.95 11.04
N LEU A 97 -0.02 7.01 10.60
CA LEU A 97 -0.37 7.01 9.17
C LEU A 97 -0.25 8.44 8.63
N VAL A 98 0.57 8.60 7.59
CA VAL A 98 0.79 9.85 6.87
C VAL A 98 0.70 9.58 5.37
N THR A 99 -0.20 10.27 4.67
CA THR A 99 -0.36 10.11 3.22
C THR A 99 0.60 11.04 2.48
N TRP A 100 1.02 10.67 1.26
CA TRP A 100 1.85 11.56 0.45
C TRP A 100 1.12 12.87 0.13
N GLU A 101 -0.19 12.80 -0.14
CA GLU A 101 -1.06 13.94 -0.35
C GLU A 101 -1.06 14.91 0.85
N SER A 102 -1.00 14.41 2.08
CA SER A 102 -0.97 15.30 3.26
C SER A 102 0.26 16.19 3.32
N ILE A 103 1.34 15.83 2.63
CA ILE A 103 2.59 16.59 2.62
C ILE A 103 2.75 17.38 1.31
N GLY A 104 2.34 16.81 0.17
CA GLY A 104 2.63 17.36 -1.17
C GLY A 104 1.39 17.51 -2.06
N HIS A 105 0.27 17.96 -1.51
CA HIS A 105 -0.97 18.12 -2.28
C HIS A 105 -0.90 19.24 -3.34
N ALA A 106 -0.19 20.34 -3.07
CA ALA A 106 -0.13 21.48 -3.99
C ALA A 106 0.72 21.17 -5.24
N GLY A 107 1.79 20.39 -5.08
CA GLY A 107 2.67 20.03 -6.18
C GLY A 107 3.87 19.15 -5.77
N PRO A 108 4.74 18.84 -6.75
CA PRO A 108 5.90 17.97 -6.59
C PRO A 108 7.15 18.70 -6.10
N GLU A 109 7.17 20.02 -6.16
CA GLU A 109 8.37 20.80 -5.84
C GLU A 109 8.52 20.95 -4.32
N PRO A 110 9.76 21.03 -3.78
CA PRO A 110 9.96 21.19 -2.34
C PRO A 110 9.29 22.45 -1.75
N GLU A 111 9.10 23.50 -2.55
CA GLU A 111 8.40 24.72 -2.16
C GLU A 111 6.87 24.51 -2.05
N ASP A 112 6.32 23.49 -2.72
CA ASP A 112 4.90 23.14 -2.70
C ASP A 112 4.52 22.24 -1.50
N LEU A 113 5.49 21.89 -0.64
CA LEU A 113 5.25 21.02 0.52
C LEU A 113 4.53 21.79 1.64
N ASP A 114 3.53 21.15 2.24
CA ASP A 114 2.75 21.69 3.34
C ASP A 114 3.57 21.72 4.64
N THR A 115 4.22 22.86 4.88
CA THR A 115 5.01 23.08 6.09
C THR A 115 4.16 23.18 7.35
N GLU A 116 2.90 23.60 7.24
CA GLU A 116 1.99 23.70 8.39
C GLU A 116 1.64 22.31 8.90
N TYR A 117 1.34 21.37 8.01
CA TYR A 117 1.09 19.99 8.38
C TYR A 117 2.34 19.28 8.92
N ILE A 118 3.52 19.55 8.34
CA ILE A 118 4.79 19.01 8.87
C ILE A 118 5.04 19.52 10.30
N ASP A 119 4.86 20.82 10.56
CA ASP A 119 5.03 21.38 11.91
C ASP A 119 3.99 20.83 12.88
N TYR A 120 2.76 20.65 12.44
CA TYR A 120 1.71 20.00 13.21
C TYR A 120 2.10 18.57 13.61
N LEU A 121 2.64 17.76 12.69
CA LEU A 121 3.13 16.41 12.99
C LEU A 121 4.32 16.43 13.95
N ARG A 122 5.23 17.40 13.80
CA ARG A 122 6.36 17.62 14.73
C ARG A 122 5.84 17.85 16.15
N GLN A 123 4.89 18.78 16.34
CA GLN A 123 4.28 19.07 17.64
C GLN A 123 3.57 17.84 18.23
N LEU A 124 2.85 17.08 17.41
CA LEU A 124 2.17 15.85 17.85
C LEU A 124 3.16 14.78 18.35
N ILE A 125 4.27 14.58 17.62
CA ILE A 125 5.31 13.60 17.96
C ILE A 125 6.13 14.06 19.17
N GLU A 126 6.35 15.36 19.34
CA GLU A 126 7.05 15.96 20.48
C GLU A 126 6.33 15.70 21.82
N LEU A 127 5.00 15.61 21.81
CA LEU A 127 4.19 15.29 22.98
C LEU A 127 4.20 13.80 23.38
N MET A 128 4.49 12.88 22.46
CA MET A 128 4.40 11.44 22.71
C MET A 128 5.30 10.91 23.85
N PRO A 129 6.56 11.38 24.02
CA PRO A 129 7.44 10.94 25.11
C PRO A 129 6.90 11.21 26.51
N GLU A 130 6.12 12.28 26.72
CA GLU A 130 5.51 12.60 28.02
C GLU A 130 4.56 11.50 28.51
N TYR A 131 4.02 10.70 27.58
CA TYR A 131 3.12 9.58 27.85
C TYR A 131 3.84 8.23 27.71
N GLY A 132 5.16 8.22 27.49
CA GLY A 132 5.95 7.01 27.26
C GLY A 132 5.65 6.34 25.92
N ILE A 133 5.23 7.11 24.91
CA ILE A 133 4.85 6.61 23.59
C ILE A 133 5.99 6.79 22.60
N LYS A 134 6.22 5.78 21.76
CA LYS A 134 7.09 5.87 20.57
C LYS A 134 6.31 5.53 19.31
N CYS A 135 6.69 6.14 18.19
CA CYS A 135 6.05 5.95 16.90
C CYS A 135 7.03 5.72 15.76
N PHE A 136 6.51 5.13 14.69
CA PHE A 136 7.13 5.19 13.37
C PHE A 136 6.12 5.74 12.38
N VAL A 137 6.61 6.45 11.37
CA VAL A 137 5.78 7.08 10.34
C VAL A 137 5.59 6.10 9.20
N CYS A 138 4.34 5.87 8.83
CA CYS A 138 3.95 5.08 7.68
C CYS A 138 3.55 5.97 6.53
N ALA A 139 4.25 5.84 5.39
CA ALA A 139 3.80 6.36 4.11
C ALA A 139 2.58 5.56 3.63
N HIS A 140 1.40 5.97 4.11
CA HIS A 140 0.17 5.23 3.94
C HIS A 140 -0.43 5.48 2.57
N GLN A 141 -0.80 4.41 1.89
CA GLN A 141 -1.61 4.45 0.67
C GLN A 141 -2.58 3.26 0.66
N ASP A 142 -3.74 3.47 0.04
CA ASP A 142 -4.68 2.44 -0.38
C ASP A 142 -5.14 2.81 -1.79
N VAL A 143 -5.07 1.88 -2.75
CA VAL A 143 -5.56 2.11 -4.12
C VAL A 143 -4.98 3.40 -4.72
N TRP A 144 -3.69 3.69 -4.49
CA TRP A 144 -2.97 4.87 -4.97
C TRP A 144 -3.43 6.21 -4.38
N SER A 145 -4.68 6.66 -4.58
CA SER A 145 -5.14 8.02 -4.26
C SER A 145 -6.64 8.08 -3.93
N ARG A 146 -7.08 9.19 -3.33
CA ARG A 146 -8.52 9.50 -3.13
C ARG A 146 -9.28 9.52 -4.45
N TYR A 147 -8.65 10.02 -5.51
CA TYR A 147 -9.23 10.12 -6.84
C TYR A 147 -9.38 8.77 -7.56
N SER A 148 -8.69 7.73 -7.09
CA SER A 148 -8.84 6.36 -7.59
C SER A 148 -9.70 5.45 -6.70
N GLY A 149 -10.30 5.99 -5.63
CA GLY A 149 -11.18 5.25 -4.72
C GLY A 149 -10.56 4.83 -3.39
N GLY A 150 -9.34 5.31 -3.08
CA GLY A 150 -8.64 5.01 -1.83
C GLY A 150 -8.03 6.24 -1.16
N SER A 151 -6.72 6.22 -0.87
CA SER A 151 -5.97 7.31 -0.24
C SER A 151 -4.46 7.18 -0.50
N GLY A 152 -3.68 8.25 -0.35
CA GLY A 152 -2.22 8.16 -0.44
C GLY A 152 -1.61 9.27 -1.27
N ALA A 153 -1.46 9.04 -2.57
CA ALA A 153 -0.85 9.95 -3.53
C ALA A 153 -1.74 11.15 -3.88
N PRO A 154 -1.16 12.33 -4.13
CA PRO A 154 -1.90 13.53 -4.51
C PRO A 154 -2.46 13.46 -5.93
N GLY A 155 -3.54 14.21 -6.18
CA GLY A 155 -4.27 14.19 -7.45
C GLY A 155 -3.43 14.61 -8.67
N TRP A 156 -2.47 15.53 -8.49
CA TRP A 156 -1.60 15.99 -9.58
C TRP A 156 -0.77 14.86 -10.21
N THR A 157 -0.58 13.74 -9.52
CA THR A 157 0.15 12.58 -10.07
C THR A 157 -0.54 12.00 -11.31
N PHE A 158 -1.86 12.09 -11.40
CA PHE A 158 -2.64 11.64 -12.56
C PHE A 158 -2.47 12.59 -13.76
N GLU A 159 -2.52 13.91 -13.51
CA GLU A 159 -2.32 14.92 -14.56
C GLU A 159 -0.94 14.80 -15.20
N VAL A 160 0.10 14.50 -14.39
CA VAL A 160 1.47 14.36 -14.87
C VAL A 160 1.62 13.27 -15.94
N VAL A 161 0.83 12.21 -15.82
CA VAL A 161 0.84 11.08 -16.77
C VAL A 161 -0.23 11.21 -17.87
N GLY A 162 -0.99 12.31 -17.86
CA GLY A 162 -2.02 12.59 -18.85
C GLY A 162 -3.39 11.97 -18.56
N LEU A 163 -3.69 11.63 -17.30
CA LEU A 163 -5.00 11.11 -16.90
C LEU A 163 -5.93 12.24 -16.40
N ASP A 164 -7.19 12.20 -16.81
CA ASP A 164 -8.26 13.10 -16.37
C ASP A 164 -9.03 12.48 -15.19
N ILE A 165 -8.83 13.05 -14.00
CA ILE A 165 -9.47 12.59 -12.75
C ILE A 165 -11.00 12.68 -12.79
N GLU A 166 -11.58 13.62 -13.54
CA GLU A 166 -13.03 13.80 -13.62
C GLU A 166 -13.69 12.73 -14.50
N ALA A 167 -12.96 12.21 -15.49
CA ALA A 167 -13.45 11.20 -16.42
C ALA A 167 -13.45 9.78 -15.86
N PHE A 168 -12.83 9.55 -14.68
CA PHE A 168 -12.65 8.19 -14.15
C PHE A 168 -13.95 7.46 -13.82
N THR A 169 -14.98 8.19 -13.38
CA THR A 169 -16.27 7.58 -13.01
C THR A 169 -17.07 7.18 -14.26
N ASP A 170 -17.00 7.98 -15.33
CA ASP A 170 -17.72 7.73 -16.58
C ASP A 170 -17.08 6.60 -17.39
N THR A 171 -15.74 6.54 -17.36
CA THR A 171 -14.95 5.48 -18.01
C THR A 171 -14.80 4.22 -17.18
N GLY A 172 -15.23 4.22 -15.91
CA GLY A 172 -15.01 3.12 -14.99
C GLY A 172 -13.54 2.86 -14.65
N ALA A 173 -12.64 3.80 -14.98
CA ALA A 173 -11.20 3.76 -14.73
C ALA A 173 -10.85 3.82 -13.24
N ALA A 174 -11.77 4.31 -12.39
CA ALA A 174 -11.71 4.20 -10.94
C ALA A 174 -13.12 4.03 -10.35
N TYR A 175 -13.21 3.62 -9.07
CA TYR A 175 -14.46 3.65 -8.32
C TYR A 175 -14.35 4.71 -7.22
N VAL A 176 -14.94 5.88 -7.46
CA VAL A 176 -14.92 7.00 -6.52
C VAL A 176 -16.22 7.00 -5.73
N HIS A 177 -16.13 6.82 -4.41
CA HIS A 177 -17.30 6.67 -3.53
C HIS A 177 -18.24 7.88 -3.59
N SER A 178 -17.73 9.11 -3.64
CA SER A 178 -18.54 10.34 -3.64
C SER A 178 -19.43 10.43 -4.88
N GLN A 179 -18.85 10.08 -6.04
CA GLN A 179 -19.55 10.09 -7.32
C GLN A 179 -20.58 8.96 -7.42
N ASP A 180 -20.28 7.78 -6.86
CA ASP A 180 -21.24 6.69 -6.80
C ASP A 180 -22.44 7.04 -5.90
N GLU A 181 -22.21 7.69 -4.76
CA GLU A 181 -23.30 8.19 -3.91
C GLU A 181 -24.13 9.27 -4.59
N LYS A 182 -23.50 10.19 -5.33
CA LYS A 182 -24.21 11.15 -6.19
C LYS A 182 -25.08 10.45 -7.23
N LYS A 183 -24.54 9.46 -7.94
CA LYS A 183 -25.30 8.68 -8.93
C LYS A 183 -26.49 7.97 -8.28
N ARG A 184 -26.33 7.39 -7.07
CA ARG A 184 -27.43 6.79 -6.31
C ARG A 184 -28.47 7.79 -5.82
N ALA A 185 -28.09 9.03 -5.56
CA ALA A 185 -29.04 10.08 -5.19
C ALA A 185 -29.88 10.54 -6.40
N SER A 186 -29.32 10.47 -7.62
CA SER A 186 -29.99 10.91 -8.85
C SER A 186 -30.74 9.79 -9.61
N GLU A 187 -30.31 8.54 -9.49
CA GLU A 187 -30.84 7.40 -10.27
C GLU A 187 -31.55 6.38 -9.37
N PRO A 188 -32.62 5.71 -9.87
CA PRO A 188 -33.30 4.67 -9.09
C PRO A 188 -32.31 3.55 -8.74
N PRO A 189 -32.29 3.09 -7.47
CA PRO A 189 -31.32 2.10 -7.03
C PRO A 189 -31.48 0.82 -7.84
N ASN A 190 -30.42 0.37 -8.53
CA ASN A 190 -30.42 -0.92 -9.21
C ASN A 190 -30.22 -2.04 -8.17
N PRO A 191 -31.26 -2.85 -7.85
CA PRO A 191 -31.13 -3.91 -6.85
C PRO A 191 -30.18 -5.04 -7.28
N ARG A 192 -29.81 -5.13 -8.57
CA ARG A 192 -28.88 -6.14 -9.09
C ARG A 192 -27.41 -5.76 -8.94
N GLU A 193 -27.11 -4.47 -8.77
CA GLU A 193 -25.76 -3.94 -8.63
C GLU A 193 -25.66 -3.14 -7.31
N PRO A 194 -25.73 -3.80 -6.15
CA PRO A 194 -25.63 -3.11 -4.88
C PRO A 194 -24.22 -2.54 -4.73
N GLY A 195 -24.08 -1.24 -4.98
CA GLY A 195 -22.89 -0.51 -4.62
C GLY A 195 -22.69 -0.50 -3.11
N GLY A 196 -21.45 -0.37 -2.63
CA GLY A 196 -21.19 -0.25 -1.21
C GLY A 196 -19.73 0.00 -0.84
N PRO A 197 -19.47 0.29 0.45
CA PRO A 197 -18.15 0.67 0.97
C PRO A 197 -17.13 -0.48 0.95
N PHE A 198 -17.47 -1.64 0.37
CA PHE A 198 -16.62 -2.83 0.29
C PHE A 198 -16.10 -3.08 -1.12
N LEU A 199 -16.30 -2.14 -2.06
CA LEU A 199 -15.81 -2.22 -3.44
C LEU A 199 -14.38 -1.68 -3.59
N TRP A 200 -13.88 -0.91 -2.62
CA TRP A 200 -12.56 -0.29 -2.72
C TRP A 200 -11.39 -1.24 -3.01
N PRO A 201 -11.31 -2.51 -2.52
CA PRO A 201 -10.12 -3.33 -2.77
C PRO A 201 -10.01 -3.80 -4.22
N SER A 202 -11.11 -3.85 -4.98
CA SER A 202 -11.05 -4.12 -6.43
C SER A 202 -10.60 -2.90 -7.24
N GLY A 203 -10.38 -1.75 -6.59
CA GLY A 203 -9.83 -0.56 -7.21
C GLY A 203 -8.38 -0.71 -7.68
N TYR A 204 -7.57 -1.57 -7.02
CA TYR A 204 -6.16 -1.78 -7.40
C TYR A 204 -5.95 -2.24 -8.84
N GLN A 205 -6.95 -2.94 -9.40
CA GLN A 205 -6.92 -3.48 -10.76
C GLN A 205 -7.48 -2.51 -11.80
N LYS A 206 -8.20 -1.48 -11.37
CA LYS A 206 -8.77 -0.50 -12.31
C LYS A 206 -7.65 0.32 -12.95
N LEU A 207 -7.93 0.80 -14.16
CA LEU A 207 -6.96 1.42 -15.05
C LEU A 207 -6.11 2.50 -14.37
N ALA A 208 -6.72 3.39 -13.57
CA ALA A 208 -6.02 4.50 -12.94
C ALA A 208 -4.98 4.02 -11.92
N ALA A 209 -5.38 3.20 -10.94
CA ALA A 209 -4.49 2.73 -9.87
C ALA A 209 -3.42 1.77 -10.41
N SER A 210 -3.79 0.85 -11.32
CA SER A 210 -2.85 -0.12 -11.88
C SER A 210 -1.81 0.55 -12.78
N THR A 211 -2.19 1.54 -13.60
CA THR A 211 -1.27 2.31 -14.43
C THR A 211 -0.30 3.12 -13.57
N MET A 212 -0.80 3.83 -12.55
CA MET A 212 0.07 4.63 -11.67
C MET A 212 1.06 3.79 -10.87
N ALA A 213 0.63 2.65 -10.32
CA ALA A 213 1.54 1.72 -9.66
C ALA A 213 2.62 1.19 -10.62
N THR A 214 2.24 0.90 -11.87
CA THR A 214 3.19 0.43 -12.90
C THR A 214 4.22 1.51 -13.24
N LEU A 215 3.78 2.75 -13.42
CA LEU A 215 4.67 3.89 -13.70
C LEU A 215 5.61 4.19 -12.53
N PHE A 216 5.11 4.11 -11.29
CA PHE A 216 5.91 4.34 -10.10
C PHE A 216 7.00 3.30 -9.91
N TRP A 217 6.73 2.02 -10.20
CA TRP A 217 7.71 0.95 -10.02
C TRP A 217 8.60 0.71 -11.23
N ALA A 218 8.03 0.75 -12.42
CA ALA A 218 8.65 0.28 -13.66
C ALA A 218 8.40 1.22 -14.85
N GLY A 219 8.11 2.51 -14.62
CA GLY A 219 7.90 3.47 -15.70
C GLY A 219 9.09 3.62 -16.65
N ASP A 220 10.33 3.49 -16.16
CA ASP A 220 11.51 3.51 -17.04
C ASP A 220 11.54 2.30 -17.98
N ALA A 221 11.08 1.14 -17.50
CA ALA A 221 11.05 -0.14 -18.21
C ALA A 221 9.87 -0.28 -19.17
N LEU A 222 8.69 0.17 -18.77
CA LEU A 222 7.43 -0.09 -19.47
C LEU A 222 6.86 1.14 -20.18
N ALA A 223 7.31 2.35 -19.84
CA ALA A 223 6.85 3.60 -20.44
C ALA A 223 8.01 4.59 -20.72
N PRO A 224 9.07 4.18 -21.46
CA PRO A 224 10.27 4.99 -21.66
C PRO A 224 10.04 6.32 -22.42
N ASN A 225 8.95 6.42 -23.18
CA ASN A 225 8.60 7.61 -23.96
C ASN A 225 7.90 8.68 -23.11
N LEU A 226 7.36 8.29 -21.94
CA LEU A 226 6.67 9.21 -21.05
C LEU A 226 7.69 10.02 -20.25
N LYS A 227 7.87 11.27 -20.68
CA LYS A 227 8.77 12.23 -20.05
C LYS A 227 8.00 13.34 -19.35
N CYS A 228 8.53 13.76 -18.21
CA CYS A 228 7.98 14.81 -17.36
C CYS A 228 9.04 15.88 -17.13
N ARG A 229 8.63 17.14 -17.02
CA ARG A 229 9.55 18.24 -16.69
C ARG A 229 9.86 18.24 -15.21
N ARG A 230 11.15 18.22 -14.85
CA ARG A 230 11.57 18.20 -13.44
C ARG A 230 11.13 19.45 -12.69
N LYS A 231 11.27 20.62 -13.30
CA LYS A 231 10.73 21.90 -12.81
C LYS A 231 9.85 22.52 -13.88
N LYS A 232 8.88 23.35 -13.49
CA LYS A 232 8.00 24.04 -14.45
C LYS A 232 8.81 24.91 -15.44
N ASP A 233 9.90 25.51 -14.96
CA ASP A 233 10.73 26.47 -15.70
C ASP A 233 12.02 25.89 -16.30
N ALA A 234 12.39 24.65 -15.97
CA ALA A 234 13.60 24.02 -16.48
C ALA A 234 13.28 23.10 -17.68
N GLY A 235 14.13 23.16 -18.71
CA GLY A 235 14.05 22.26 -19.88
C GLY A 235 14.48 20.81 -19.61
N ASP A 236 14.80 20.47 -18.35
CA ASP A 236 15.25 19.14 -17.96
C ASP A 236 14.06 18.17 -17.88
N GLU A 237 14.00 17.26 -18.86
CA GLU A 237 13.04 16.16 -18.88
C GLU A 237 13.61 14.93 -18.16
N VAL A 238 12.81 14.38 -17.24
CA VAL A 238 13.06 13.12 -16.57
C VAL A 238 11.95 12.12 -16.88
N SER A 239 12.20 10.84 -16.66
CA SER A 239 11.16 9.84 -16.79
C SER A 239 10.08 10.00 -15.72
N ALA A 240 8.85 9.56 -16.03
CA ALA A 240 7.75 9.60 -15.07
C ALA A 240 8.06 8.83 -13.77
N GLN A 241 8.78 7.70 -13.87
CA GLN A 241 9.19 6.92 -12.70
C GLN A 241 10.10 7.74 -11.78
N GLN A 242 11.16 8.33 -12.33
CA GLN A 242 12.10 9.13 -11.55
C GLN A 242 11.41 10.32 -10.91
N PHE A 243 10.55 11.00 -11.67
CA PHE A 243 9.77 12.14 -11.19
C PHE A 243 8.89 11.80 -10.00
N LEU A 244 8.05 10.76 -10.12
CA LEU A 244 7.13 10.36 -9.05
C LEU A 244 7.87 9.84 -7.82
N GLN A 245 8.93 9.05 -8.01
CA GLN A 245 9.75 8.56 -6.90
C GLN A 245 10.52 9.68 -6.22
N ASP A 246 11.12 10.61 -6.96
CA ASP A 246 11.85 11.77 -6.41
C ASP A 246 10.93 12.64 -5.55
N ALA A 247 9.74 12.98 -6.07
CA ALA A 247 8.77 13.81 -5.36
C ALA A 247 8.25 13.13 -4.08
N CYS A 248 7.93 11.83 -4.14
CA CYS A 248 7.51 11.07 -2.95
C CYS A 248 8.63 10.97 -1.91
N VAL A 249 9.85 10.61 -2.34
CA VAL A 249 11.02 10.49 -1.47
C VAL A 249 11.38 11.83 -0.82
N GLU A 250 11.30 12.94 -1.56
CA GLU A 250 11.58 14.26 -1.02
C GLU A 250 10.53 14.73 -0.01
N ALA A 251 9.24 14.48 -0.26
CA ALA A 251 8.17 14.82 0.69
C ALA A 251 8.37 14.14 2.05
N PHE A 252 8.57 12.82 2.06
CA PHE A 252 8.87 12.08 3.30
C PHE A 252 10.26 12.38 3.86
N GLY A 253 11.21 12.73 2.99
CA GLY A 253 12.53 13.20 3.38
C GLY A 253 12.48 14.50 4.18
N ARG A 254 11.67 15.47 3.73
CA ARG A 254 11.44 16.74 4.43
C ARG A 254 10.76 16.51 5.78
N LEU A 255 9.77 15.62 5.83
CA LEU A 255 9.16 15.22 7.11
C LEU A 255 10.19 14.58 8.05
N ALA A 256 11.01 13.66 7.54
CA ALA A 256 12.09 13.05 8.32
C ALA A 256 13.10 14.09 8.83
N ASP A 257 13.40 15.11 8.05
CA ASP A 257 14.31 16.18 8.46
C ASP A 257 13.82 16.94 9.70
N GLU A 258 12.50 17.01 9.91
CA GLU A 258 11.86 17.70 11.04
C GLU A 258 11.53 16.76 12.21
N VAL A 259 11.25 15.48 11.99
CA VAL A 259 10.83 14.56 13.08
C VAL A 259 11.91 13.57 13.51
N SER A 260 12.96 13.37 12.71
CA SER A 260 14.03 12.38 12.98
C SER A 260 14.80 12.60 14.27
N HIS A 261 14.91 13.85 14.70
CA HIS A 261 15.65 14.21 15.90
C HIS A 261 14.84 13.93 17.17
N LEU A 262 13.51 13.90 17.07
CA LEU A 262 12.58 13.68 18.19
C LEU A 262 12.72 12.27 18.76
N GLU A 263 12.57 12.17 20.08
CA GLU A 263 12.73 10.93 20.84
C GLU A 263 11.68 9.85 20.48
N ALA A 264 10.45 10.28 20.21
CA ALA A 264 9.35 9.38 19.92
C ALA A 264 9.47 8.74 18.53
N CYS A 265 10.10 9.41 17.55
CA CYS A 265 10.22 8.89 16.19
C CYS A 265 11.37 7.88 16.07
N ILE A 266 11.04 6.60 15.86
CA ILE A 266 12.05 5.53 15.74
C ILE A 266 12.40 5.16 14.29
N GLY A 267 11.58 5.57 13.31
CA GLY A 267 11.80 5.19 11.92
C GLY A 267 10.62 5.45 11.01
N PHE A 268 10.77 4.95 9.78
CA PHE A 268 9.84 5.16 8.67
C PHE A 268 9.54 3.85 7.95
N GLU A 269 8.30 3.71 7.50
CA GLU A 269 7.84 2.67 6.60
C GLU A 269 7.66 3.29 5.20
N PRO A 270 8.46 2.88 4.19
CA PRO A 270 8.51 3.54 2.89
C PRO A 270 7.20 3.51 2.09
N MET A 271 6.40 2.47 2.23
CA MET A 271 5.08 2.39 1.60
C MET A 271 4.23 1.30 2.25
N ASN A 272 2.99 1.64 2.63
CA ASN A 272 1.98 0.67 3.05
C ASN A 272 1.53 -0.21 1.87
N GLU A 273 1.42 -1.52 2.09
CA GLU A 273 0.83 -2.51 1.19
C GLU A 273 1.21 -2.29 -0.29
N PRO A 274 2.50 -2.39 -0.67
CA PRO A 274 2.94 -2.10 -2.03
C PRO A 274 2.26 -3.01 -3.04
N HIS A 275 1.72 -2.42 -4.11
CA HIS A 275 1.10 -3.16 -5.22
C HIS A 275 1.96 -3.07 -6.48
N ARG A 276 2.15 -4.19 -7.18
CA ARG A 276 3.00 -4.26 -8.39
C ARG A 276 2.41 -3.60 -9.64
N GLY A 277 1.12 -3.25 -9.60
CA GLY A 277 0.40 -2.73 -10.76
C GLY A 277 0.24 -3.81 -11.82
N LEU A 278 0.62 -3.49 -13.06
CA LEU A 278 0.57 -4.38 -14.22
C LEU A 278 1.89 -5.14 -14.44
N VAL A 279 2.93 -4.92 -13.62
CA VAL A 279 4.20 -5.66 -13.76
C VAL A 279 3.95 -7.15 -13.52
N ASN A 280 4.39 -8.00 -14.45
CA ASN A 280 4.14 -9.45 -14.47
C ASN A 280 2.63 -9.78 -14.53
N LEU A 281 1.90 -9.06 -15.39
CA LEU A 281 0.49 -9.33 -15.66
C LEU A 281 0.35 -10.74 -16.25
N HIS A 282 -0.45 -11.59 -15.60
CA HIS A 282 -0.65 -12.97 -16.07
C HIS A 282 -1.39 -13.08 -17.40
N HIS A 283 -2.42 -12.25 -17.63
CA HIS A 283 -3.19 -12.27 -18.87
C HIS A 283 -3.99 -10.98 -19.07
N PHE A 284 -4.18 -10.54 -20.31
CA PHE A 284 -4.92 -9.31 -20.65
C PHE A 284 -6.44 -9.45 -20.51
N HIS A 285 -6.95 -10.66 -20.73
CA HIS A 285 -8.39 -10.97 -20.77
C HIS A 285 -8.93 -11.67 -19.53
N PHE A 286 -8.06 -12.25 -18.70
CA PHE A 286 -8.46 -13.08 -17.56
C PHE A 286 -7.69 -12.68 -16.32
N TRP A 287 -8.36 -12.76 -15.19
CA TRP A 287 -7.76 -12.47 -13.90
C TRP A 287 -7.26 -13.71 -13.20
N ASN A 288 -6.27 -13.52 -12.33
CA ASN A 288 -5.77 -14.61 -11.49
C ASN A 288 -6.56 -14.68 -10.18
N TYR A 289 -7.57 -15.55 -10.14
CA TYR A 289 -8.42 -15.80 -8.96
C TYR A 289 -7.65 -16.14 -7.66
N ASP A 290 -6.37 -16.52 -7.74
CA ASP A 290 -5.55 -16.85 -6.56
C ASP A 290 -4.94 -15.62 -5.87
N THR A 291 -4.76 -14.50 -6.60
CA THR A 291 -4.07 -13.30 -6.11
C THR A 291 -4.96 -12.06 -6.06
N ASP A 292 -5.97 -12.03 -6.93
CA ASP A 292 -6.75 -10.85 -7.27
C ASP A 292 -8.16 -10.87 -6.63
N LEU A 293 -8.60 -9.74 -6.07
CA LEU A 293 -9.95 -9.61 -5.49
C LEU A 293 -10.92 -8.86 -6.41
N HIS A 294 -11.97 -9.56 -6.86
CA HIS A 294 -12.94 -9.05 -7.84
C HIS A 294 -14.32 -8.81 -7.22
N ILE A 295 -14.69 -7.56 -6.96
CA ILE A 295 -16.01 -7.21 -6.44
C ILE A 295 -16.55 -6.03 -7.24
N GLY A 296 -17.81 -6.12 -7.68
CA GLY A 296 -18.48 -5.13 -8.52
C GLY A 296 -17.99 -5.13 -9.96
N HIS A 297 -17.93 -3.95 -10.59
CA HIS A 297 -17.44 -3.77 -11.96
C HIS A 297 -15.92 -3.91 -12.02
N CYS A 298 -15.45 -5.08 -12.46
CA CYS A 298 -14.04 -5.40 -12.57
C CYS A 298 -13.69 -5.77 -14.03
N PRO A 299 -13.48 -4.75 -14.90
CA PRO A 299 -13.15 -4.97 -16.31
C PRO A 299 -11.75 -5.56 -16.46
N SER A 300 -11.57 -6.60 -17.27
CA SER A 300 -10.23 -7.09 -17.66
C SER A 300 -9.36 -5.94 -18.21
N LEU A 301 -8.03 -6.08 -18.20
CA LEU A 301 -7.15 -5.00 -18.67
C LEU A 301 -7.51 -4.54 -20.08
N ALA A 302 -7.78 -5.47 -21.01
CA ALA A 302 -8.21 -5.13 -22.38
C ALA A 302 -9.51 -4.30 -22.40
N GLN A 303 -10.49 -4.65 -21.55
CA GLN A 303 -11.74 -3.90 -21.42
C GLN A 303 -11.50 -2.53 -20.75
N ALA A 304 -10.63 -2.48 -19.73
CA ALA A 304 -10.29 -1.25 -19.02
C ALA A 304 -9.59 -0.23 -19.92
N LEU A 305 -8.69 -0.70 -20.80
CA LEU A 305 -8.01 0.13 -21.81
C LEU A 305 -8.99 0.70 -22.84
N ALA A 306 -9.92 -0.14 -23.33
CA ALA A 306 -10.97 0.29 -24.26
C ALA A 306 -11.91 1.32 -23.62
N LEU A 307 -12.40 1.03 -22.41
CA LEU A 307 -13.28 1.93 -21.64
C LEU A 307 -12.59 3.25 -21.32
N GLY A 308 -11.33 3.20 -20.89
CA GLY A 308 -10.51 4.39 -20.63
C GLY A 308 -10.25 5.23 -21.88
N SER A 309 -10.38 4.67 -23.08
CA SER A 309 -10.26 5.41 -24.34
C SER A 309 -11.61 5.90 -24.88
N GLY A 310 -12.71 5.73 -24.13
CA GLY A 310 -14.03 6.19 -24.53
C GLY A 310 -14.86 5.17 -25.34
N TYR A 311 -14.44 3.91 -25.43
CA TYR A 311 -15.21 2.86 -26.12
C TYR A 311 -16.09 2.07 -25.15
N ALA A 312 -17.38 1.92 -25.48
CA ALA A 312 -18.31 1.13 -24.69
C ALA A 312 -17.91 -0.36 -24.65
N GLN A 313 -17.99 -0.99 -23.48
CA GLN A 313 -17.69 -2.42 -23.28
C GLN A 313 -18.69 -3.08 -22.33
N ASP A 314 -18.92 -4.37 -22.56
CA ASP A 314 -19.66 -5.22 -21.63
C ASP A 314 -18.71 -5.76 -20.57
N VAL A 315 -18.90 -5.35 -19.32
CA VAL A 315 -18.04 -5.66 -18.18
C VAL A 315 -18.71 -6.68 -17.27
N ASP A 316 -17.92 -7.65 -16.79
CA ASP A 316 -18.40 -8.65 -15.84
C ASP A 316 -18.60 -8.02 -14.44
N TYR A 317 -19.78 -8.22 -13.87
CA TYR A 317 -20.11 -7.80 -12.51
C TYR A 317 -19.92 -8.97 -11.53
N TYR A 318 -18.99 -8.82 -10.59
CA TYR A 318 -18.64 -9.86 -9.63
C TYR A 318 -19.38 -9.68 -8.30
N VAL A 319 -19.99 -10.77 -7.82
CA VAL A 319 -20.63 -10.84 -6.50
C VAL A 319 -19.89 -11.80 -5.58
N LYS A 320 -19.98 -11.54 -4.27
CA LYS A 320 -19.39 -12.39 -3.23
C LYS A 320 -20.13 -13.73 -3.18
N THR A 321 -19.40 -14.84 -3.23
CA THR A 321 -19.97 -16.20 -3.20
C THR A 321 -19.24 -17.11 -2.23
N TRP A 322 -19.75 -18.33 -2.06
CA TRP A 322 -19.10 -19.40 -1.32
C TRP A 322 -19.38 -20.73 -2.03
N PRO A 323 -18.42 -21.66 -2.16
CA PRO A 323 -17.09 -21.70 -1.52
C PRO A 323 -15.99 -20.88 -2.19
N PHE A 324 -16.19 -20.44 -3.43
CA PHE A 324 -15.25 -19.56 -4.15
C PHE A 324 -15.47 -18.09 -3.78
N PRO A 325 -14.40 -17.29 -3.61
CA PRO A 325 -14.48 -15.95 -3.04
C PRO A 325 -15.44 -15.02 -3.82
N THR A 326 -15.49 -15.15 -5.14
CA THR A 326 -16.29 -14.30 -6.02
C THR A 326 -16.82 -15.10 -7.22
N ARG A 327 -17.97 -14.69 -7.78
CA ARG A 327 -18.56 -15.26 -9.00
C ARG A 327 -19.09 -14.13 -9.88
N VAL A 328 -18.99 -14.29 -11.19
CA VAL A 328 -19.68 -13.42 -12.15
C VAL A 328 -21.19 -13.59 -11.99
N SER A 329 -21.89 -12.50 -11.70
CA SER A 329 -23.36 -12.49 -11.61
C SER A 329 -23.99 -12.26 -12.98
N HIS A 330 -23.55 -11.22 -13.68
CA HIS A 330 -24.08 -10.79 -14.97
C HIS A 330 -23.06 -9.87 -15.66
N LYS A 331 -23.30 -9.58 -16.94
CA LYS A 331 -22.55 -8.56 -17.68
C LYS A 331 -23.33 -7.26 -17.68
N SER A 332 -22.63 -6.15 -17.45
CA SER A 332 -23.20 -4.80 -17.44
C SER A 332 -22.47 -3.97 -18.49
N ARG A 333 -23.24 -3.30 -19.36
CA ARG A 333 -22.68 -2.47 -20.43
C ARG A 333 -22.34 -1.10 -19.89
N ILE A 334 -21.05 -0.77 -19.82
CA ILE A 334 -20.57 0.54 -19.41
C ILE A 334 -20.29 1.35 -20.68
N ASP A 335 -20.95 2.50 -20.81
CA ASP A 335 -20.77 3.40 -21.95
C ASP A 335 -20.25 4.77 -21.46
N PRO A 336 -18.98 5.09 -21.73
CA PRO A 336 -18.40 6.39 -21.40
C PRO A 336 -18.90 7.53 -22.30
N LYS A 337 -19.79 7.27 -23.26
CA LYS A 337 -20.35 8.27 -24.21
C LYS A 337 -19.28 9.05 -24.96
N GLY A 338 -18.15 8.40 -25.26
CA GLY A 338 -17.00 9.01 -25.94
C GLY A 338 -16.10 9.86 -25.05
N ARG A 339 -16.33 9.93 -23.73
CA ARG A 339 -15.40 10.58 -22.80
C ARG A 339 -14.17 9.70 -22.59
N SER A 340 -12.98 10.27 -22.78
CA SER A 340 -11.70 9.59 -22.54
C SER A 340 -11.22 9.85 -21.11
N ALA A 341 -10.59 8.85 -20.49
CA ALA A 341 -9.88 8.99 -19.21
C ALA A 341 -8.52 9.67 -19.39
N TRP A 342 -8.10 9.91 -20.63
CA TRP A 342 -6.83 10.54 -20.99
C TRP A 342 -7.07 11.97 -21.47
N LEU A 343 -6.23 12.89 -20.98
CA LEU A 343 -6.24 14.29 -21.39
C LEU A 343 -5.82 14.40 -22.86
N SER A 344 -6.64 15.08 -23.65
CA SER A 344 -6.31 15.41 -25.05
C SER A 344 -5.27 16.53 -25.05
N LEU A 345 -4.09 16.26 -25.61
CA LEU A 345 -3.03 17.26 -25.67
C LEU A 345 -3.28 18.21 -26.83
N ASN A 346 -3.54 19.48 -26.51
CA ASN A 346 -3.49 20.59 -27.45
C ASN A 346 -2.10 21.28 -27.41
N ASP A 347 -1.03 20.50 -27.49
CA ASP A 347 0.39 20.93 -27.51
C ASP A 347 0.94 21.72 -26.30
N GLN A 348 0.13 22.01 -25.27
CA GLN A 348 0.60 22.64 -24.03
C GLN A 348 0.77 21.60 -22.90
N PRO A 349 1.93 21.55 -22.22
CA PRO A 349 2.10 20.68 -21.05
C PRO A 349 1.20 21.14 -19.90
N ILE A 350 0.57 20.17 -19.23
CA ILE A 350 -0.28 20.42 -18.06
C ILE A 350 0.61 20.28 -16.81
N GLY A 351 1.04 21.42 -16.27
CA GLY A 351 1.99 21.47 -15.16
C GLY A 351 3.33 20.84 -15.54
N HIS A 352 3.70 19.76 -14.85
CA HIS A 352 4.94 19.01 -15.12
C HIS A 352 4.76 17.87 -16.15
N GLY A 353 3.52 17.51 -16.45
CA GLY A 353 3.17 16.43 -17.35
C GLY A 353 3.05 16.90 -18.78
N ARG A 354 3.73 16.20 -19.69
CA ARG A 354 3.43 16.34 -21.11
C ARG A 354 2.31 15.41 -21.54
N GLY A 355 2.02 14.32 -20.81
CA GLY A 355 1.10 13.26 -21.27
C GLY A 355 1.51 12.69 -22.64
N MET A 356 0.73 11.74 -23.18
CA MET A 356 0.91 11.26 -24.56
C MET A 356 -0.25 11.65 -25.49
N GLY A 357 -1.29 12.31 -24.97
CA GLY A 357 -2.45 12.79 -25.75
C GLY A 357 -3.41 11.69 -26.19
N GLU A 358 -3.01 10.44 -25.98
CA GLU A 358 -3.79 9.23 -26.13
C GLU A 358 -3.52 8.28 -24.95
N CYS A 359 -4.14 7.11 -24.99
CA CYS A 359 -3.86 6.07 -24.01
C CYS A 359 -2.36 5.73 -24.01
N LEU A 360 -1.70 5.83 -22.85
CA LEU A 360 -0.27 5.56 -22.69
C LEU A 360 0.12 4.21 -23.32
N TRP A 361 -0.62 3.16 -22.99
CA TRP A 361 -0.33 1.80 -23.49
C TRP A 361 -0.59 1.65 -24.99
N ARG A 362 -1.46 2.49 -25.57
CA ARG A 362 -1.66 2.56 -27.02
C ARG A 362 -0.50 3.26 -27.71
N ALA A 363 -0.02 4.38 -27.16
CA ALA A 363 1.16 5.09 -27.65
C ALA A 363 2.42 4.22 -27.61
N HIS A 364 2.48 3.30 -26.65
CA HIS A 364 3.54 2.29 -26.52
C HIS A 364 3.32 1.03 -27.38
N GLY A 365 2.23 0.95 -28.13
CA GLY A 365 1.96 -0.14 -29.07
C GLY A 365 1.47 -1.45 -28.43
N VAL A 366 1.11 -1.45 -27.15
CA VAL A 366 0.64 -2.64 -26.42
C VAL A 366 -0.68 -3.16 -27.00
N TRP A 367 -1.56 -2.24 -27.42
CA TRP A 367 -2.88 -2.59 -27.92
C TRP A 367 -3.39 -1.57 -28.95
N GLU A 368 -4.37 -2.01 -29.74
CA GLU A 368 -5.10 -1.17 -30.68
C GLU A 368 -6.59 -1.45 -30.67
N TRP A 369 -7.37 -0.50 -31.17
CA TRP A 369 -8.80 -0.67 -31.33
C TRP A 369 -9.13 -1.29 -32.69
N ASP A 370 -9.84 -2.42 -32.69
CA ASP A 370 -10.39 -3.02 -33.91
C ASP A 370 -11.82 -2.50 -34.14
N GLU A 371 -11.99 -1.56 -35.06
CA GLU A 371 -13.29 -0.97 -35.40
C GLU A 371 -14.30 -1.99 -35.93
N LYS A 372 -13.84 -3.07 -36.57
CA LYS A 372 -14.73 -4.08 -37.16
C LYS A 372 -15.33 -4.97 -36.09
N LYS A 373 -14.52 -5.34 -35.09
CA LYS A 373 -14.94 -6.22 -33.99
C LYS A 373 -15.46 -5.47 -32.77
N LYS A 374 -15.23 -4.15 -32.70
CA LYS A 374 -15.52 -3.31 -31.53
C LYS A 374 -14.87 -3.85 -30.24
N THR A 375 -13.64 -4.34 -30.38
CA THR A 375 -12.86 -4.96 -29.30
C THR A 375 -11.43 -4.45 -29.31
N ALA A 376 -10.82 -4.37 -28.13
CA ALA A 376 -9.38 -4.12 -28.00
C ALA A 376 -8.61 -5.34 -28.52
N ARG A 377 -7.74 -5.12 -29.51
CA ARG A 377 -6.79 -6.10 -30.04
C ARG A 377 -5.45 -5.87 -29.35
N ILE A 378 -5.00 -6.86 -28.58
CA ILE A 378 -3.68 -6.84 -27.96
C ILE A 378 -2.64 -7.15 -29.04
N ARG A 379 -1.54 -6.39 -29.07
CA ARG A 379 -0.44 -6.56 -30.01
C ARG A 379 0.72 -7.32 -29.39
N ASP A 380 0.98 -7.08 -28.11
CA ASP A 380 2.07 -7.69 -27.36
C ASP A 380 1.53 -8.23 -26.03
N ASP A 381 1.41 -9.55 -25.94
CA ASP A 381 0.91 -10.26 -24.77
C ASP A 381 1.96 -10.35 -23.65
N ASP A 382 3.25 -10.17 -23.95
CA ASP A 382 4.35 -10.32 -23.00
C ASP A 382 4.95 -8.96 -22.58
N TYR A 383 4.38 -7.85 -23.07
CA TYR A 383 4.90 -6.49 -22.87
C TYR A 383 5.19 -6.15 -21.40
N PHE A 384 4.34 -6.63 -20.48
CA PHE A 384 4.45 -6.34 -19.06
C PHE A 384 5.39 -7.28 -18.28
N GLU A 385 5.90 -8.33 -18.93
CA GLU A 385 6.87 -9.26 -18.35
C GLU A 385 8.31 -8.90 -18.72
N VAL A 386 8.52 -8.15 -19.80
CA VAL A 386 9.85 -7.84 -20.34
C VAL A 386 10.22 -6.36 -20.16
N ASP A 387 11.52 -6.11 -19.98
CA ASP A 387 12.10 -4.77 -19.88
C ASP A 387 12.28 -4.19 -21.29
N HIS A 388 11.78 -2.98 -21.53
CA HIS A 388 11.94 -2.25 -22.80
C HIS A 388 12.95 -1.09 -22.69
N ARG A 389 13.76 -1.04 -21.63
CA ARG A 389 14.84 -0.05 -21.50
C ARG A 389 15.96 -0.30 -22.52
N PRO A 390 16.53 0.76 -23.11
CA PRO A 390 17.73 0.66 -23.92
C PRO A 390 18.87 -0.04 -23.14
N GLY A 391 19.33 -1.18 -23.64
CA GLY A 391 20.40 -1.98 -23.04
C GLY A 391 19.96 -3.16 -22.16
N ARG A 392 18.66 -3.30 -21.85
CA ARG A 392 18.08 -4.48 -21.18
C ARG A 392 16.87 -5.06 -21.91
N GLU A 393 16.67 -4.66 -23.16
CA GLU A 393 15.54 -5.08 -24.00
C GLU A 393 15.36 -6.61 -24.00
N GLY A 394 14.16 -7.05 -23.64
CA GLY A 394 13.78 -8.47 -23.65
C GLY A 394 14.19 -9.27 -22.40
N MET A 395 14.77 -8.64 -21.38
CA MET A 395 15.00 -9.32 -20.09
C MET A 395 13.73 -9.35 -19.24
N PRO A 396 13.43 -10.45 -18.52
CA PRO A 396 12.26 -10.51 -17.66
C PRO A 396 12.41 -9.58 -16.46
N ILE A 397 11.37 -8.77 -16.19
CA ILE A 397 11.35 -7.81 -15.08
C ILE A 397 11.16 -8.54 -13.76
N LYS A 398 12.10 -8.33 -12.82
CA LYS A 398 12.02 -8.89 -11.47
C LYS A 398 11.59 -7.80 -10.49
N TRP A 399 10.29 -7.72 -10.18
CA TRP A 399 9.74 -6.60 -9.42
C TRP A 399 10.47 -6.34 -8.09
N TYR A 400 10.76 -7.39 -7.29
CA TYR A 400 11.43 -7.20 -6.00
C TYR A 400 12.88 -6.73 -6.13
N ASN A 401 13.60 -7.19 -7.15
CA ASN A 401 15.02 -6.90 -7.32
C ASN A 401 15.27 -5.60 -8.11
N ASP A 402 14.50 -5.37 -9.17
CA ASP A 402 14.76 -4.31 -10.15
C ASP A 402 13.94 -3.04 -9.85
N CYS A 403 12.81 -3.16 -9.15
CA CYS A 403 11.93 -2.02 -8.85
C CYS A 403 11.90 -1.72 -7.34
N TYR A 404 11.54 -2.70 -6.53
CA TYR A 404 11.26 -2.51 -5.10
C TYR A 404 12.53 -2.17 -4.31
N ALA A 405 13.57 -3.01 -4.39
CA ALA A 405 14.78 -2.83 -3.58
C ALA A 405 15.54 -1.51 -3.88
N PRO A 406 15.69 -1.06 -5.15
CA PRO A 406 16.30 0.25 -5.43
C PRO A 406 15.52 1.43 -4.84
N PHE A 407 14.18 1.40 -4.89
CA PHE A 407 13.35 2.42 -4.26
C PHE A 407 13.54 2.46 -2.75
N LEU A 408 13.57 1.30 -2.09
CA LEU A 408 13.80 1.22 -0.64
C LEU A 408 15.14 1.82 -0.22
N GLN A 409 16.18 1.58 -1.02
CA GLN A 409 17.50 2.17 -0.79
C GLN A 409 17.43 3.69 -0.91
N LYS A 410 16.88 4.21 -2.01
CA LYS A 410 16.72 5.65 -2.26
C LYS A 410 15.92 6.35 -1.16
N PHE A 411 14.81 5.75 -0.73
CA PHE A 411 13.97 6.27 0.34
C PHE A 411 14.72 6.27 1.68
N THR A 412 15.35 5.15 2.05
CA THR A 412 16.09 5.04 3.32
C THR A 412 17.27 6.01 3.36
N GLU A 413 18.00 6.16 2.25
CA GLU A 413 19.12 7.09 2.13
C GLU A 413 18.65 8.54 2.34
N ARG A 414 17.52 8.94 1.74
CA ARG A 414 16.97 10.31 1.89
C ARG A 414 16.50 10.58 3.32
N VAL A 415 15.80 9.64 3.93
CA VAL A 415 15.22 9.76 5.26
C VAL A 415 16.30 9.73 6.34
N SER A 416 17.36 8.94 6.13
CA SER A 416 18.47 8.80 7.09
C SER A 416 19.55 9.88 6.97
N ARG A 417 19.44 10.86 6.05
CA ARG A 417 20.50 11.86 5.77
C ARG A 417 20.97 12.60 7.02
N LYS A 418 20.04 13.08 7.85
CA LYS A 418 20.37 13.78 9.11
C LYS A 418 20.75 12.83 10.25
N LYS A 419 20.18 11.62 10.28
CA LYS A 419 20.34 10.69 11.40
C LYS A 419 20.31 9.23 10.93
N ALA A 420 21.48 8.61 10.85
CA ALA A 420 21.66 7.21 10.41
C ALA A 420 21.07 6.14 11.36
N ARG A 421 20.37 6.56 12.42
CA ARG A 421 19.85 5.68 13.47
C ARG A 421 18.43 5.16 13.17
N GLN A 422 17.74 5.76 12.21
CA GLN A 422 16.35 5.42 11.94
C GLN A 422 16.19 3.98 11.47
N PHE A 423 15.08 3.37 11.86
CA PHE A 423 14.68 2.05 11.41
C PHE A 423 13.89 2.16 10.11
N SER A 424 14.18 1.27 9.16
CA SER A 424 13.39 1.12 7.94
C SER A 424 12.46 -0.08 8.10
N PHE A 425 11.17 0.19 8.26
CA PHE A 425 10.12 -0.83 8.37
C PHE A 425 9.69 -1.24 6.95
N ILE A 426 10.03 -2.47 6.53
CA ILE A 426 9.82 -2.92 5.16
C ILE A 426 8.71 -3.95 5.09
N GLU A 427 7.72 -3.65 4.25
CA GLU A 427 6.56 -4.51 3.98
C GLU A 427 6.70 -5.25 2.63
N PRO A 428 6.34 -6.54 2.50
CA PRO A 428 6.20 -7.19 1.20
C PRO A 428 4.87 -6.84 0.52
N VAL A 429 4.68 -7.25 -0.74
CA VAL A 429 3.36 -7.18 -1.38
C VAL A 429 2.35 -7.97 -0.53
N PRO A 430 1.13 -7.43 -0.30
CA PRO A 430 0.04 -8.15 0.36
C PRO A 430 -0.14 -9.56 -0.20
N ASN A 431 -0.31 -10.55 0.67
CA ASN A 431 -0.46 -11.98 0.34
C ASN A 431 0.77 -12.71 -0.21
N GLU A 432 1.85 -12.01 -0.55
CA GLU A 432 3.11 -12.63 -0.94
C GLU A 432 4.08 -12.76 0.25
N PHE A 433 5.07 -13.62 0.10
CA PHE A 433 6.19 -13.67 1.02
C PHE A 433 7.41 -13.06 0.35
N ILE A 434 8.16 -12.26 1.11
CA ILE A 434 9.37 -11.64 0.60
C ILE A 434 10.35 -12.72 0.07
N PRO A 435 10.90 -12.54 -1.15
CA PRO A 435 11.94 -13.42 -1.66
C PRO A 435 13.19 -13.35 -0.78
N PRO A 436 14.08 -14.36 -0.85
CA PRO A 436 15.34 -14.33 -0.12
C PRO A 436 16.14 -13.05 -0.42
N TRP A 437 16.55 -12.39 0.65
CA TRP A 437 17.40 -11.19 0.56
C TRP A 437 18.73 -11.44 1.28
N PRO A 438 19.55 -12.42 0.90
CA PRO A 438 20.70 -12.86 1.68
C PRO A 438 21.72 -11.75 1.95
N THR A 439 22.16 -11.59 3.21
CA THR A 439 23.32 -10.77 3.59
C THR A 439 24.65 -11.49 3.31
N GLN A 440 24.64 -12.83 3.33
CA GLN A 440 25.77 -13.71 3.04
C GLN A 440 25.32 -14.78 2.03
N ASP A 441 26.22 -15.20 1.13
CA ASP A 441 25.99 -16.24 0.13
C ASP A 441 24.84 -15.91 -0.86
N ARG A 442 25.01 -14.81 -1.61
CA ARG A 442 24.03 -14.25 -2.55
C ARG A 442 23.74 -15.14 -3.76
N ASP A 443 24.69 -16.00 -4.13
CA ASP A 443 24.61 -16.84 -5.34
C ASP A 443 24.20 -18.30 -5.05
N ASN A 444 23.76 -18.60 -3.82
CA ASN A 444 23.37 -19.95 -3.48
C ASN A 444 22.12 -20.40 -4.25
N LYS A 445 22.29 -21.34 -5.18
CA LYS A 445 21.22 -21.90 -6.02
C LYS A 445 20.07 -22.52 -5.21
N LYS A 446 20.27 -22.84 -3.92
CA LYS A 446 19.22 -23.33 -3.01
C LYS A 446 18.11 -22.30 -2.75
N TRP A 447 18.37 -21.01 -2.97
CA TRP A 447 17.36 -19.97 -2.84
C TRP A 447 16.29 -20.06 -3.93
N LEU A 448 16.67 -20.43 -5.16
CA LEU A 448 15.79 -20.50 -6.33
C LEU A 448 14.92 -21.77 -6.40
N GLN A 449 15.22 -22.80 -5.60
CA GLN A 449 14.50 -24.08 -5.60
C GLN A 449 13.21 -24.07 -4.76
N ARG A 450 12.79 -22.91 -4.24
CA ARG A 450 11.70 -22.78 -3.26
C ARG A 450 10.35 -22.53 -3.96
N LYS A 451 9.27 -23.08 -3.38
CA LYS A 451 7.90 -22.98 -3.90
C LYS A 451 7.01 -21.98 -3.13
N TYR A 452 7.53 -21.29 -2.11
CA TYR A 452 6.71 -20.47 -1.21
C TYR A 452 6.70 -18.97 -1.54
N ALA A 453 7.74 -18.46 -2.20
CA ALA A 453 7.89 -17.07 -2.61
C ALA A 453 8.28 -17.04 -4.09
N GLU A 454 8.25 -15.85 -4.69
CA GLU A 454 8.67 -15.64 -6.07
C GLU A 454 10.08 -16.21 -6.31
N LYS A 455 10.34 -16.77 -7.50
CA LYS A 455 11.60 -17.48 -7.80
C LYS A 455 12.75 -16.51 -8.08
N GLU A 456 12.97 -15.59 -7.16
CA GLU A 456 13.90 -14.48 -7.27
C GLU A 456 14.73 -14.34 -6.00
N VAL A 457 15.90 -13.69 -6.13
CA VAL A 457 16.78 -13.35 -5.02
C VAL A 457 17.11 -11.88 -5.14
N ILE A 458 16.87 -11.12 -4.08
CA ILE A 458 17.19 -9.69 -4.05
C ILE A 458 18.70 -9.55 -3.87
N LYS A 459 19.37 -8.98 -4.88
CA LYS A 459 20.83 -8.81 -4.92
C LYS A 459 21.30 -7.46 -4.38
N VAL A 460 20.41 -6.47 -4.38
CA VAL A 460 20.62 -5.12 -3.83
C VAL A 460 21.00 -5.22 -2.34
N PRO A 461 21.91 -4.40 -1.80
CA PRO A 461 22.21 -4.42 -0.36
C PRO A 461 20.98 -4.07 0.48
N ARG A 462 20.86 -4.66 1.67
CA ARG A 462 19.79 -4.32 2.61
C ARG A 462 19.98 -2.89 3.14
N PRO A 463 18.90 -2.12 3.32
CA PRO A 463 18.94 -0.85 4.06
C PRO A 463 19.49 -1.02 5.48
N THR A 464 20.10 0.02 6.02
CA THR A 464 20.57 0.06 7.41
C THR A 464 19.39 -0.04 8.39
N ASN A 465 19.58 -0.73 9.51
CA ASN A 465 18.55 -0.94 10.54
C ASN A 465 17.20 -1.48 10.00
N PHE A 466 17.29 -2.46 9.10
CA PHE A 466 16.14 -3.11 8.49
C PHE A 466 15.26 -3.84 9.51
N VAL A 467 13.95 -3.54 9.50
CA VAL A 467 12.92 -4.22 10.27
C VAL A 467 11.90 -4.82 9.30
N TYR A 468 11.58 -6.10 9.45
CA TYR A 468 10.57 -6.73 8.61
C TYR A 468 9.17 -6.48 9.18
N ALA A 469 8.33 -5.79 8.41
CA ALA A 469 7.03 -5.32 8.87
C ALA A 469 5.85 -5.84 8.03
N PRO A 470 5.56 -7.16 8.01
CA PRO A 470 4.48 -7.70 7.19
C PRO A 470 3.11 -7.42 7.82
N HIS A 471 2.10 -7.25 6.97
CA HIS A 471 0.71 -7.19 7.44
C HIS A 471 0.06 -8.56 7.50
N LEU A 472 -0.75 -8.77 8.53
CA LEU A 472 -1.63 -9.92 8.61
C LEU A 472 -2.98 -9.54 8.00
N LEU A 473 -3.15 -9.74 6.69
CA LEU A 473 -4.47 -9.64 6.03
C LEU A 473 -5.42 -10.74 6.52
N ARG A 474 -5.97 -10.57 7.72
CA ARG A 474 -7.26 -11.12 8.14
C ARG A 474 -8.39 -10.19 7.69
N ILE A 475 -8.05 -9.03 7.13
CA ILE A 475 -8.99 -8.03 6.64
C ILE A 475 -9.90 -8.61 5.57
N LEU A 476 -9.47 -9.49 4.65
CA LEU A 476 -10.43 -10.21 3.79
C LEU A 476 -11.43 -11.03 4.62
N THR A 477 -10.97 -11.89 5.54
CA THR A 477 -11.86 -12.76 6.33
C THR A 477 -12.83 -12.01 7.26
N VAL A 478 -12.44 -10.84 7.78
CA VAL A 478 -13.26 -9.98 8.65
C VAL A 478 -14.08 -8.94 7.86
N LEU A 479 -13.56 -8.38 6.75
CA LEU A 479 -14.31 -7.53 5.81
C LEU A 479 -15.47 -8.29 5.16
N PHE A 480 -15.35 -9.61 5.01
CA PHE A 480 -16.46 -10.43 4.52
C PHE A 480 -17.56 -10.65 5.57
N ASN A 481 -17.28 -10.53 6.88
CA ASN A 481 -18.25 -10.87 7.93
C ASN A 481 -18.16 -9.92 9.14
N LYS A 482 -19.14 -9.02 9.26
CA LYS A 482 -19.40 -8.23 10.48
C LYS A 482 -20.01 -9.05 11.64
N SER A 483 -20.19 -10.36 11.52
CA SER A 483 -20.84 -11.18 12.54
C SER A 483 -20.19 -12.56 12.75
N HIS A 484 -20.18 -13.01 14.00
CA HIS A 484 -19.92 -14.40 14.40
C HIS A 484 -21.03 -15.28 13.85
N SER A 485 -20.87 -15.80 12.63
CA SER A 485 -21.71 -16.90 12.15
C SER A 485 -21.11 -18.23 12.58
N TRP A 486 -21.97 -19.21 12.81
CA TRP A 486 -21.71 -20.59 13.30
C TRP A 486 -20.65 -21.38 12.50
N MET A 487 -20.22 -20.87 11.34
CA MET A 487 -19.23 -21.44 10.44
C MET A 487 -18.17 -20.39 10.07
N SER A 488 -16.90 -20.66 10.38
CA SER A 488 -15.79 -19.84 9.87
C SER A 488 -15.49 -20.24 8.42
N ARG A 489 -15.59 -19.28 7.51
CA ARG A 489 -15.23 -19.49 6.10
C ARG A 489 -13.72 -19.73 5.98
N PRO A 490 -13.29 -20.60 5.04
CA PRO A 490 -11.88 -20.93 4.87
C PRO A 490 -11.04 -19.69 4.59
N THR A 491 -9.83 -19.65 5.16
CA THR A 491 -8.83 -18.63 4.84
C THR A 491 -8.53 -18.72 3.33
N SER A 492 -8.67 -17.61 2.59
CA SER A 492 -8.39 -17.57 1.15
C SER A 492 -7.03 -18.18 0.81
N LYS A 493 -6.01 -17.90 1.64
CA LYS A 493 -4.64 -18.44 1.56
C LYS A 493 -4.52 -19.98 1.64
N GLY A 494 -5.51 -20.67 2.23
CA GLY A 494 -5.53 -22.13 2.31
C GLY A 494 -6.08 -22.77 1.04
N LEU A 495 -7.21 -22.26 0.54
CA LEU A 495 -7.82 -22.73 -0.71
C LEU A 495 -6.93 -22.43 -1.93
N THR A 496 -6.31 -21.24 -2.00
CA THR A 496 -5.41 -20.86 -3.11
C THR A 496 -4.11 -21.66 -3.16
N ARG A 497 -3.83 -22.47 -2.12
CA ARG A 497 -2.67 -23.38 -2.07
C ARG A 497 -3.05 -24.86 -2.13
N GLY A 498 -4.26 -25.16 -2.59
CA GLY A 498 -4.72 -26.53 -2.80
C GLY A 498 -5.06 -27.28 -1.52
N MET A 499 -5.34 -26.58 -0.40
CA MET A 499 -5.94 -27.27 0.76
C MET A 499 -7.35 -27.75 0.38
N PHE A 500 -7.58 -29.04 0.58
CA PHE A 500 -8.90 -29.67 0.45
C PHE A 500 -9.94 -28.89 1.26
N VAL A 501 -11.07 -28.55 0.64
CA VAL A 501 -12.08 -27.59 1.16
C VAL A 501 -12.55 -27.94 2.58
N LEU A 502 -12.67 -29.23 2.90
CA LEU A 502 -13.06 -29.69 4.25
C LEU A 502 -11.98 -29.46 5.33
N ASN A 503 -10.70 -29.40 4.96
CA ASN A 503 -9.60 -29.04 5.88
C ASN A 503 -9.49 -27.52 6.10
N ALA A 504 -10.20 -26.75 5.30
CA ALA A 504 -10.26 -25.30 5.40
C ALA A 504 -11.55 -24.83 6.12
N LEU A 505 -12.53 -25.71 6.30
CA LEU A 505 -13.77 -25.44 7.04
C LEU A 505 -13.57 -25.78 8.53
N TYR A 506 -13.64 -24.76 9.38
CA TYR A 506 -13.58 -24.93 10.83
C TYR A 506 -14.95 -24.64 11.44
N PHE A 507 -15.55 -25.68 12.01
CA PHE A 507 -16.75 -25.58 12.83
C PHE A 507 -16.35 -25.23 14.27
N TRP A 508 -17.18 -24.43 14.95
CA TRP A 508 -17.09 -23.96 16.36
C TRP A 508 -16.45 -22.58 16.65
N CYS A 509 -17.20 -21.74 17.40
CA CYS A 509 -17.01 -20.28 17.58
C CYS A 509 -16.01 -19.83 18.66
N ARG A 510 -15.39 -20.70 19.45
CA ARG A 510 -14.60 -20.26 20.63
C ARG A 510 -13.08 -20.53 20.61
N GLY A 511 -12.54 -21.26 19.62
CA GLY A 511 -11.10 -21.59 19.56
C GLY A 511 -10.45 -21.57 18.16
N THR A 512 -11.23 -21.28 17.12
CA THR A 512 -10.81 -21.39 15.71
C THR A 512 -10.13 -20.13 15.20
N SER A 513 -10.59 -18.94 15.60
CA SER A 513 -9.95 -17.65 15.25
C SER A 513 -8.52 -17.57 15.73
N ASP A 514 -8.27 -18.05 16.94
CA ASP A 514 -6.98 -17.92 17.62
C ASP A 514 -6.00 -18.91 17.02
N THR A 515 -6.43 -20.14 16.75
CA THR A 515 -5.61 -21.17 16.08
C THR A 515 -5.24 -20.78 14.64
N ILE A 516 -6.15 -20.18 13.87
CA ILE A 516 -5.86 -19.74 12.49
C ILE A 516 -4.92 -18.52 12.50
N THR A 517 -5.13 -17.58 13.43
CA THR A 517 -4.26 -16.41 13.60
C THR A 517 -2.87 -16.84 14.03
N GLU A 518 -2.75 -17.74 15.01
CA GLU A 518 -1.49 -18.34 15.45
C GLU A 518 -0.76 -19.04 14.30
N ARG A 519 -1.46 -19.89 13.52
CA ARG A 519 -0.85 -20.61 12.38
C ARG A 519 -0.40 -19.65 11.28
N SER A 520 -1.19 -18.62 10.99
CA SER A 520 -0.86 -17.62 9.96
C SER A 520 0.35 -16.78 10.39
N LEU A 521 0.37 -16.32 11.64
CA LEU A 521 1.51 -15.61 12.23
C LEU A 521 2.76 -16.50 12.27
N ALA A 522 2.64 -17.75 12.72
CA ALA A 522 3.75 -18.70 12.73
C ALA A 522 4.30 -18.96 11.32
N THR A 523 3.42 -18.99 10.32
CA THR A 523 3.79 -19.15 8.91
C THR A 523 4.55 -17.93 8.39
N ILE A 524 4.07 -16.72 8.69
CA ILE A 524 4.74 -15.46 8.33
C ILE A 524 6.13 -15.39 8.98
N VAL A 525 6.22 -15.67 10.28
CA VAL A 525 7.51 -15.67 11.01
C VAL A 525 8.44 -16.73 10.45
N LYS A 526 7.96 -17.94 10.19
CA LYS A 526 8.77 -19.04 9.63
C LYS A 526 9.33 -18.69 8.26
N TYR A 527 8.52 -18.17 7.35
CA TYR A 527 8.98 -17.82 6.01
C TYR A 527 9.81 -16.54 5.99
N GLY A 528 9.48 -15.54 6.79
CA GLY A 528 10.30 -14.34 6.96
C GLY A 528 11.69 -14.68 7.50
N LYS A 529 11.80 -15.53 8.54
CA LYS A 529 13.11 -16.00 9.04
C LYS A 529 13.88 -16.81 8.01
N LYS A 530 13.18 -17.61 7.20
CA LYS A 530 13.79 -18.37 6.09
C LYS A 530 14.28 -17.50 4.95
N SER A 531 13.65 -16.35 4.67
CA SER A 531 14.04 -15.45 3.58
C SER A 531 15.05 -14.38 4.01
N LEU A 532 14.94 -13.90 5.26
CA LEU A 532 15.70 -12.74 5.75
C LEU A 532 16.74 -13.11 6.83
N GLY A 533 16.68 -14.30 7.41
CA GLY A 533 17.55 -14.69 8.52
C GLY A 533 17.12 -14.08 9.86
N LYS A 534 18.09 -13.69 10.70
CA LYS A 534 17.85 -13.06 12.01
C LYS A 534 17.63 -11.56 11.82
N VAL A 535 16.37 -11.16 11.79
CA VAL A 535 15.92 -9.76 11.62
C VAL A 535 14.74 -9.52 12.55
N PRO A 536 14.64 -8.34 13.20
CA PRO A 536 13.47 -8.00 14.01
C PRO A 536 12.21 -7.91 13.16
N MET A 537 11.08 -8.35 13.73
CA MET A 537 9.79 -8.38 13.05
C MET A 537 8.72 -7.60 13.81
N VAL A 538 7.96 -6.77 13.11
CA VAL A 538 6.79 -6.06 13.64
C VAL A 538 5.60 -6.36 12.74
N ILE A 539 4.58 -7.06 13.24
CA ILE A 539 3.47 -7.47 12.37
C ILE A 539 2.33 -6.45 12.50
N GLY A 540 1.97 -5.83 11.37
CA GLY A 540 0.93 -4.82 11.24
C GLY A 540 -0.48 -5.39 11.02
N GLU A 541 -1.49 -4.53 11.22
CA GLU A 541 -2.93 -4.78 10.95
C GLU A 541 -3.51 -6.07 11.50
N ILE A 542 -3.00 -6.49 12.65
CA ILE A 542 -3.62 -7.52 13.45
C ILE A 542 -4.88 -6.90 14.07
N GLY A 543 -6.06 -7.24 13.54
CA GLY A 543 -7.34 -6.83 14.16
C GLY A 543 -7.37 -7.14 15.68
N PRO A 544 -8.22 -6.47 16.48
CA PRO A 544 -8.13 -6.40 17.95
C PRO A 544 -8.31 -7.72 18.74
N LEU A 545 -8.23 -8.88 18.08
CA LEU A 545 -8.51 -10.21 18.62
C LEU A 545 -7.27 -11.02 19.02
N VAL A 546 -6.06 -10.48 19.06
CA VAL A 546 -4.94 -11.22 19.68
C VAL A 546 -4.95 -11.00 21.20
N ARG A 547 -5.92 -11.63 21.86
CA ARG A 547 -5.92 -11.77 23.33
C ARG A 547 -4.94 -12.87 23.75
N TYR A 548 -3.96 -12.48 24.55
CA TYR A 548 -3.47 -13.16 25.76
C TYR A 548 -2.87 -14.60 25.75
N GLN A 549 -2.83 -15.38 24.67
CA GLN A 549 -2.28 -16.76 24.73
C GLN A 549 -0.85 -16.98 24.18
N ILE A 550 -0.29 -16.03 23.42
CA ILE A 550 1.08 -16.17 22.87
C ILE A 550 2.16 -16.31 23.98
N ARG A 551 1.87 -15.86 25.21
CA ARG A 551 2.78 -15.99 26.36
C ARG A 551 2.94 -17.42 26.88
N GLN A 552 1.98 -18.33 26.72
CA GLN A 552 2.07 -19.68 27.32
C GLN A 552 2.81 -20.69 26.43
N LYS A 553 2.72 -20.59 25.10
CA LYS A 553 3.40 -21.56 24.21
C LYS A 553 4.84 -21.19 23.88
N LEU A 554 5.17 -19.90 23.73
CA LEU A 554 6.57 -19.48 23.50
C LEU A 554 7.44 -19.65 24.75
N SER A 555 6.87 -19.49 25.95
CA SER A 555 7.57 -19.82 27.20
C SER A 555 7.68 -21.33 27.42
N ALA A 556 6.70 -22.13 27.02
CA ALA A 556 6.76 -23.59 27.08
C ALA A 556 7.85 -24.19 26.16
N GLN A 557 8.10 -23.61 24.98
CA GLN A 557 9.21 -24.00 24.11
C GLN A 557 10.60 -23.61 24.67
N ALA A 558 10.69 -22.49 25.41
CA ALA A 558 11.93 -22.11 26.09
C ALA A 558 12.18 -22.93 27.38
N ALA A 559 11.12 -23.42 28.03
CA ALA A 559 11.22 -24.27 29.22
C ALA A 559 11.61 -25.72 28.88
N THR A 560 11.26 -26.22 27.70
CA THR A 560 11.62 -27.60 27.28
C THR A 560 13.10 -27.75 26.92
N THR A 561 13.85 -26.66 26.75
CA THR A 561 15.31 -26.70 26.51
C THR A 561 16.15 -26.57 27.79
N ARG A 562 15.53 -26.44 28.97
CA ARG A 562 16.24 -26.35 30.27
C ARG A 562 16.23 -27.63 31.11
N ASN A 563 15.57 -28.70 30.67
CA ASN A 563 15.57 -30.01 31.36
C ASN A 563 16.35 -31.09 30.61
N ALA A 564 17.42 -30.69 29.92
CA ALA A 564 18.39 -31.61 29.33
C ALA A 564 19.82 -31.09 29.56
N ILE A 565 20.17 -30.83 30.84
CA ILE A 565 21.48 -31.02 31.47
C ILE A 565 21.21 -31.38 32.93
#